data_AF-A0A560R9F0-F1
#
_entry.id   AF-A0A560R9F0-F1
#
_cell.length_a   1.000
_cell.length_b   1.000
_cell.length_c   1.000
_cell.angle_alpha   90.00
_cell.angle_beta   90.00
_cell.angle_gamma   90.00
#
_symmetry.space_group_name_H-M   'P 1'
#
loop_
_entity.id
_entity.type
_entity.pdbx_description
1 polymer ?
#
loop_
_entity_poly.entity_id
_entity_poly.type
_entity_poly.pdbx_seq_one_letter_code
_entity_poly.pdbx_strand_id
1 'polypeptide(L)'
;MQANRLIMSVAALLILAGCATQRSEEAPARPPAEVKAEIVRLLPAKTADRQGWATDIYAAFAAQNIYPSTQNLCSVLAVTEQESTFQVDPSVPGLGKIARDEIDRRAAKAHIPGLLVSGALKVSSSNGKSYSDRLNAARSEKELSAIFDDFIGMVPMGRTLFGGFNPVHTGGPMQVSIDFAEQQARNYPYPVGSTIRHEVFSRRGGMYFGIAHLLGYPVSYKQPLYRFADFNAGWYASRNAAFQNAVSRASGIPLALDGDLVRYGSIMPGTTELAVRALGKRLDMRNPTIRDQLEKGNSLEFEDTQLYQRVFELAEQAEGRSLPRAVLPGIVLQSPKITRKLTTAWFAKRVDERYQRCMARAGK
;
A
#
# COMPACT_ATOMS: atom_id res chain seq x y z
N MET A 1 22.19 35.13 51.32
CA MET A 1 21.94 33.68 51.08
C MET A 1 20.50 33.36 50.62
N GLN A 2 19.47 34.15 50.96
CA GLN A 2 18.09 33.89 50.51
C GLN A 2 17.83 34.18 49.02
N ALA A 3 18.48 35.20 48.44
CA ALA A 3 18.29 35.54 47.02
C ALA A 3 18.78 34.44 46.04
N ASN A 4 19.90 33.78 46.33
CA ASN A 4 20.40 32.67 45.51
C ASN A 4 19.52 31.41 45.59
N ARG A 5 18.79 31.22 46.69
CA ARG A 5 17.82 30.12 46.80
C ARG A 5 16.58 30.39 45.95
N LEU A 6 16.09 31.63 45.91
CA LEU A 6 14.95 31.99 45.06
C LEU A 6 15.29 31.85 43.56
N ILE A 7 16.49 32.27 43.14
CA ILE A 7 16.92 32.20 41.73
C ILE A 7 17.08 30.74 41.28
N MET A 8 17.61 29.87 42.13
CA MET A 8 17.68 28.43 41.82
C MET A 8 16.31 27.75 41.79
N SER A 9 15.36 28.16 42.64
CA SER A 9 13.99 27.63 42.62
C SER A 9 13.21 28.04 41.38
N VAL A 10 13.40 29.27 40.87
CA VAL A 10 12.75 29.74 39.64
C VAL A 10 13.36 29.08 38.39
N ALA A 11 14.68 28.86 38.37
CA ALA A 11 15.34 28.14 37.27
C ALA A 11 14.90 26.66 37.20
N ALA A 12 14.70 25.99 38.35
CA ALA A 12 14.20 24.61 38.38
C ALA A 12 12.74 24.48 37.89
N LEU A 13 11.89 25.49 38.14
CA LEU A 13 10.51 25.52 37.64
C LEU A 13 10.42 25.77 36.12
N LEU A 14 11.35 26.55 35.56
CA LEU A 14 11.42 26.78 34.10
C LEU A 14 11.93 25.56 33.33
N ILE A 15 12.77 24.72 33.93
CA ILE A 15 13.23 23.46 33.32
C ILE A 15 12.11 22.40 33.34
N LEU A 16 11.22 22.40 34.34
CA LEU A 16 10.06 21.50 34.40
C LEU A 16 8.94 21.86 33.41
N ALA A 17 8.86 23.12 32.95
CA ALA A 17 7.93 23.53 31.89
C ALA A 17 8.39 23.12 30.48
N GLY A 18 9.70 22.89 30.28
CA GLY A 18 10.28 22.43 29.01
C GLY A 18 10.18 20.92 28.76
N CYS A 19 9.80 20.13 29.77
CA CYS A 19 9.61 18.68 29.67
C CYS A 19 8.13 18.27 29.52
N ALA A 20 7.21 19.24 29.39
CA ALA A 20 5.89 18.98 28.83
C ALA A 20 6.08 18.77 27.32
N THR A 21 6.40 17.52 26.98
CA THR A 21 6.31 16.95 25.64
C THR A 21 5.18 17.62 24.87
N GLN A 22 5.46 18.09 23.66
CA GLN A 22 4.43 18.40 22.67
C GLN A 22 3.60 17.12 22.45
N ARG A 23 2.62 16.89 23.34
CA ARG A 23 1.43 16.14 22.99
C ARG A 23 0.84 16.93 21.85
N SER A 24 0.94 16.41 20.63
CA SER A 24 0.10 16.81 19.52
C SER A 24 -1.30 17.00 20.10
N GLU A 25 -1.81 18.24 20.11
CA GLU A 25 -3.18 18.51 20.53
C GLU A 25 -4.07 17.59 19.68
N GLU A 26 -4.66 16.60 20.34
CA GLU A 26 -5.51 15.63 19.68
C GLU A 26 -6.74 16.40 19.20
N ALA A 27 -6.89 16.52 17.88
CA ALA A 27 -7.99 17.28 17.31
C ALA A 27 -9.33 16.75 17.85
N PRO A 28 -10.29 17.63 18.17
CA PRO A 28 -11.51 17.22 18.85
C PRO A 28 -12.26 16.16 18.05
N ALA A 29 -12.80 15.17 18.75
CA ALA A 29 -13.58 14.11 18.14
C ALA A 29 -14.78 14.68 17.35
N ARG A 30 -14.94 14.25 16.11
CA ARG A 30 -16.00 14.71 15.21
C ARG A 30 -17.23 13.80 15.30
N PRO A 31 -18.46 14.35 15.43
CA PRO A 31 -19.69 13.55 15.46
C PRO A 31 -19.83 12.63 14.21
N PRO A 32 -20.26 11.36 14.37
CA PRO A 32 -20.40 10.42 13.25
C PRO A 32 -21.26 10.94 12.09
N ALA A 33 -22.37 11.61 12.42
CA ALA A 33 -23.30 12.15 11.42
C ALA A 33 -22.67 13.27 10.58
N GLU A 34 -21.86 14.13 11.21
CA GLU A 34 -21.14 15.21 10.52
C GLU A 34 -20.12 14.64 9.53
N VAL A 35 -19.30 13.67 9.97
CA VAL A 35 -18.29 13.03 9.11
C VAL A 35 -18.94 12.32 7.94
N LYS A 36 -20.01 11.55 8.17
CA LYS A 36 -20.75 10.88 7.09
C LYS A 36 -21.35 11.89 6.11
N ALA A 37 -21.94 12.98 6.58
CA ALA A 37 -22.48 14.03 5.72
C ALA A 37 -21.38 14.71 4.89
N GLU A 38 -20.20 14.95 5.47
CA GLU A 38 -19.04 15.46 4.73
C GLU A 38 -18.59 14.47 3.65
N ILE A 39 -18.45 13.17 3.98
CA ILE A 39 -18.08 12.16 2.98
C ILE A 39 -19.08 12.16 1.82
N VAL A 40 -20.39 12.19 2.12
CA VAL A 40 -21.44 12.29 1.09
C VAL A 40 -21.22 13.51 0.22
N ARG A 41 -20.98 14.69 0.80
CA ARG A 41 -20.73 15.94 0.07
C ARG A 41 -19.48 15.86 -0.82
N LEU A 42 -18.41 15.24 -0.32
CA LEU A 42 -17.12 15.11 -1.01
C LEU A 42 -17.11 14.08 -2.14
N LEU A 43 -17.99 13.07 -2.08
CA LEU A 43 -18.15 12.05 -3.12
C LEU A 43 -18.51 12.67 -4.49
N PRO A 44 -18.02 12.11 -5.61
CA PRO A 44 -18.50 12.48 -6.94
C PRO A 44 -20.03 12.39 -7.03
N ALA A 45 -20.66 13.37 -7.68
CA ALA A 45 -22.12 13.49 -7.69
C ALA A 45 -22.85 12.27 -8.29
N LYS A 46 -22.20 11.59 -9.25
CA LYS A 46 -22.75 10.41 -9.95
C LYS A 46 -22.47 9.07 -9.25
N THR A 47 -21.82 9.07 -8.08
CA THR A 47 -21.59 7.83 -7.33
C THR A 47 -22.92 7.22 -6.91
N ALA A 48 -23.14 5.94 -7.21
CA ALA A 48 -24.29 5.20 -6.72
C ALA A 48 -24.14 4.88 -5.22
N ASP A 49 -25.24 4.85 -4.48
CA ASP A 49 -25.28 4.55 -3.04
C ASP A 49 -24.25 5.34 -2.20
N ARG A 50 -24.26 6.68 -2.34
CA ARG A 50 -23.33 7.57 -1.61
C ARG A 50 -23.41 7.41 -0.09
N GLN A 51 -24.60 7.11 0.43
CA GLN A 51 -24.81 6.90 1.87
C GLN A 51 -24.16 5.60 2.36
N GLY A 52 -24.27 4.52 1.57
CA GLY A 52 -23.57 3.28 1.84
C GLY A 52 -22.04 3.45 1.83
N TRP A 53 -21.49 4.16 0.83
CA TRP A 53 -20.06 4.50 0.81
C TRP A 53 -19.62 5.29 2.04
N ALA A 54 -20.37 6.34 2.40
CA ALA A 54 -20.06 7.14 3.57
C ALA A 54 -20.10 6.33 4.88
N THR A 55 -21.04 5.39 4.98
CA THR A 55 -21.15 4.50 6.13
C THR A 55 -19.95 3.57 6.26
N ASP A 56 -19.58 2.88 5.18
CA ASP A 56 -18.47 1.92 5.20
C ASP A 56 -17.10 2.60 5.36
N ILE A 57 -16.91 3.78 4.73
CA ILE A 57 -15.71 4.61 4.93
C ILE A 57 -15.62 5.05 6.39
N TYR A 58 -16.68 5.65 6.94
CA TYR A 58 -16.67 6.10 8.32
C TYR A 58 -16.39 4.95 9.29
N ALA A 59 -17.03 3.80 9.09
CA ALA A 59 -16.85 2.64 9.96
C ALA A 59 -15.40 2.12 9.92
N ALA A 60 -14.75 2.15 8.76
CA ALA A 60 -13.34 1.81 8.63
C ALA A 60 -12.40 2.81 9.34
N PHE A 61 -12.69 4.12 9.29
CA PHE A 61 -11.96 5.14 10.04
C PHE A 61 -12.10 4.92 11.55
N ALA A 62 -13.34 4.71 12.02
CA ALA A 62 -13.64 4.51 13.43
C ALA A 62 -12.98 3.23 13.97
N ALA A 63 -13.08 2.12 13.25
CA ALA A 63 -12.49 0.84 13.68
C ALA A 63 -10.96 0.87 13.78
N GLN A 64 -10.30 1.74 13.02
CA GLN A 64 -8.85 1.87 12.97
C GLN A 64 -8.31 3.06 13.77
N ASN A 65 -9.19 3.79 14.48
CA ASN A 65 -8.86 5.01 15.21
C ASN A 65 -8.13 6.05 14.33
N ILE A 66 -8.51 6.14 13.06
CA ILE A 66 -7.96 7.13 12.13
C ILE A 66 -8.80 8.40 12.25
N TYR A 67 -8.14 9.53 12.52
CA TYR A 67 -8.83 10.81 12.58
C TYR A 67 -9.39 11.19 11.19
N PRO A 68 -10.71 11.45 11.06
CA PRO A 68 -11.34 11.77 9.78
C PRO A 68 -11.13 13.26 9.43
N SER A 69 -9.89 13.67 9.23
CA SER A 69 -9.58 14.98 8.66
C SER A 69 -10.05 15.02 7.20
N THR A 70 -10.42 16.21 6.71
CA THR A 70 -10.75 16.39 5.29
C THR A 70 -9.65 15.87 4.36
N GLN A 71 -8.37 16.01 4.73
CA GLN A 71 -7.24 15.46 3.97
C GLN A 71 -7.26 13.93 3.90
N ASN A 72 -7.52 13.25 5.03
CA ASN A 72 -7.62 11.79 5.05
C ASN A 72 -8.86 11.31 4.28
N LEU A 73 -10.01 11.96 4.48
CA LEU A 73 -11.23 11.65 3.73
C LEU A 73 -11.01 11.79 2.23
N CYS A 74 -10.45 12.93 1.79
CA CYS A 74 -10.16 13.14 0.38
C CYS A 74 -9.10 12.19 -0.19
N SER A 75 -8.12 11.75 0.62
CA SER A 75 -7.14 10.75 0.20
C SER A 75 -7.81 9.41 -0.11
N VAL A 76 -8.68 8.95 0.79
CA VAL A 76 -9.43 7.69 0.63
C VAL A 76 -10.38 7.77 -0.56
N LEU A 77 -11.12 8.87 -0.71
CA LEU A 77 -12.02 9.07 -1.85
C LEU A 77 -11.25 9.11 -3.17
N ALA A 78 -10.09 9.76 -3.22
CA ALA A 78 -9.28 9.86 -4.43
C ALA A 78 -8.72 8.51 -4.89
N VAL A 79 -8.21 7.70 -3.95
CA VAL A 79 -7.72 6.34 -4.24
C VAL A 79 -8.88 5.45 -4.68
N THR A 80 -10.00 5.46 -3.96
CA THR A 80 -11.18 4.65 -4.32
C THR A 80 -11.73 5.01 -5.72
N GLU A 81 -11.77 6.31 -6.04
CA GLU A 81 -12.19 6.79 -7.36
C GLU A 81 -11.20 6.37 -8.46
N GLN A 82 -9.90 6.33 -8.16
CA GLN A 82 -8.87 5.90 -9.11
C GLN A 82 -8.91 4.40 -9.36
N GLU A 83 -9.11 3.59 -8.33
CA GLU A 83 -9.06 2.13 -8.42
C GLU A 83 -10.33 1.53 -9.03
N SER A 84 -11.50 2.03 -8.64
CA SER A 84 -12.76 1.38 -9.00
C SER A 84 -13.85 2.32 -9.49
N THR A 85 -13.63 3.64 -9.43
CA THR A 85 -14.70 4.63 -9.68
C THR A 85 -15.92 4.37 -8.78
N PHE A 86 -15.69 3.99 -7.52
CA PHE A 86 -16.73 3.61 -6.55
C PHE A 86 -17.61 2.45 -7.02
N GLN A 87 -16.99 1.41 -7.57
CA GLN A 87 -17.62 0.12 -7.85
C GLN A 87 -16.95 -0.96 -7.01
N VAL A 88 -17.74 -1.80 -6.34
CA VAL A 88 -17.18 -2.83 -5.46
C VAL A 88 -16.46 -3.91 -6.25
N ASP A 89 -17.04 -4.29 -7.38
CA ASP A 89 -16.56 -5.36 -8.26
C ASP A 89 -16.79 -4.95 -9.72
N PRO A 90 -15.97 -4.04 -10.27
CA PRO A 90 -16.14 -3.52 -11.62
C PRO A 90 -15.90 -4.62 -12.67
N SER A 91 -16.72 -4.63 -13.72
CA SER A 91 -16.51 -5.50 -14.88
C SER A 91 -15.21 -5.12 -15.61
N VAL A 92 -14.40 -6.13 -15.94
CA VAL A 92 -13.19 -6.01 -16.74
C VAL A 92 -13.49 -6.51 -18.17
N PRO A 93 -13.49 -5.63 -19.18
CA PRO A 93 -13.72 -6.03 -20.57
C PRO A 93 -12.74 -7.12 -21.00
N GLY A 94 -13.27 -8.20 -21.58
CA GLY A 94 -12.46 -9.31 -22.09
C GLY A 94 -11.76 -10.17 -21.03
N LEU A 95 -12.13 -10.06 -19.74
CA LEU A 95 -11.44 -10.75 -18.63
C LEU A 95 -11.27 -12.26 -18.86
N GLY A 96 -12.31 -12.95 -19.33
CA GLY A 96 -12.22 -14.39 -19.59
C GLY A 96 -11.13 -14.76 -20.59
N LYS A 97 -10.99 -13.97 -21.67
CA LYS A 97 -9.90 -14.14 -22.64
C LYS A 97 -8.54 -13.83 -22.02
N ILE A 98 -8.42 -12.74 -21.27
CA ILE A 98 -7.17 -12.35 -20.60
C ILE A 98 -6.71 -13.45 -19.63
N ALA A 99 -7.64 -13.98 -18.83
CA ALA A 99 -7.37 -15.07 -17.90
C ALA A 99 -6.92 -16.33 -18.64
N ARG A 100 -7.60 -16.69 -19.74
CA ARG A 100 -7.24 -17.84 -20.55
C ARG A 100 -5.85 -17.70 -21.18
N ASP A 101 -5.56 -16.55 -21.79
CA ASP A 101 -4.27 -16.28 -22.42
C ASP A 101 -3.12 -16.34 -21.38
N GLU A 102 -3.34 -15.84 -20.15
CA GLU A 102 -2.35 -15.90 -19.07
C GLU A 102 -2.12 -17.34 -18.57
N ILE A 103 -3.18 -18.17 -18.47
CA ILE A 103 -3.05 -19.59 -18.16
C ILE A 103 -2.19 -20.29 -19.23
N ASP A 104 -2.53 -20.10 -20.51
CA ASP A 104 -1.83 -20.73 -21.62
C ASP A 104 -0.36 -20.26 -21.68
N ARG A 105 -0.09 -18.96 -21.42
CA ARG A 105 1.27 -18.41 -21.34
C ARG A 105 2.09 -19.04 -20.20
N ARG A 106 1.50 -19.18 -19.00
CA ARG A 106 2.18 -19.82 -17.85
C ARG A 106 2.45 -21.30 -18.11
N ALA A 107 1.49 -22.01 -18.71
CA ALA A 107 1.66 -23.41 -19.10
C ALA A 107 2.79 -23.58 -20.12
N ALA A 108 2.83 -22.72 -21.16
CA ALA A 108 3.90 -22.72 -22.15
C ALA A 108 5.28 -22.47 -21.51
N LYS A 109 5.37 -21.52 -20.56
CA LYS A 109 6.60 -21.27 -19.79
C LYS A 109 7.04 -22.48 -18.96
N ALA A 110 6.09 -23.30 -18.53
CA ALA A 110 6.34 -24.57 -17.82
C ALA A 110 6.47 -25.77 -18.77
N HIS A 111 6.52 -25.57 -20.09
CA HIS A 111 6.58 -26.62 -21.12
C HIS A 111 5.40 -27.61 -21.08
N ILE A 112 4.23 -27.16 -20.60
CA ILE A 112 2.99 -27.95 -20.58
C ILE A 112 2.23 -27.70 -21.90
N PRO A 113 1.92 -28.75 -22.70
CA PRO A 113 1.16 -28.60 -23.95
C PRO A 113 -0.24 -28.01 -23.74
N GLY A 114 -0.64 -27.04 -24.59
CA GLY A 114 -1.94 -26.36 -24.49
C GLY A 114 -3.17 -27.28 -24.65
N LEU A 115 -3.02 -28.42 -25.34
CA LEU A 115 -4.08 -29.43 -25.41
C LEU A 115 -4.37 -30.07 -24.04
N LEU A 116 -3.34 -30.30 -23.23
CA LEU A 116 -3.50 -30.83 -21.87
C LEU A 116 -4.20 -29.82 -20.97
N VAL A 117 -3.82 -28.54 -21.04
CA VAL A 117 -4.49 -27.46 -20.32
C VAL A 117 -5.95 -27.35 -20.71
N SER A 118 -6.24 -27.38 -22.02
CA SER A 118 -7.60 -27.35 -22.54
C SER A 118 -8.44 -28.54 -22.07
N GLY A 119 -7.84 -29.74 -22.00
CA GLY A 119 -8.46 -30.93 -21.44
C GLY A 119 -8.76 -30.78 -19.95
N ALA A 120 -7.79 -30.30 -19.16
CA ALA A 120 -7.95 -30.09 -17.72
C ALA A 120 -9.05 -29.07 -17.40
N LEU A 121 -9.17 -27.99 -18.18
CA LEU A 121 -10.21 -26.98 -17.99
C LEU A 121 -11.62 -27.45 -18.38
N LYS A 122 -11.78 -28.62 -19.04
CA LYS A 122 -13.11 -29.21 -19.29
C LYS A 122 -13.70 -29.91 -18.08
N VAL A 123 -12.93 -30.11 -17.01
CA VAL A 123 -13.44 -30.69 -15.76
C VAL A 123 -14.62 -29.88 -15.24
N SER A 124 -15.70 -30.57 -14.88
CA SER A 124 -16.89 -29.98 -14.28
C SER A 124 -16.55 -29.40 -12.91
N SER A 125 -16.90 -28.14 -12.73
CA SER A 125 -16.75 -27.44 -11.46
C SER A 125 -17.94 -27.73 -10.52
N SER A 126 -17.90 -27.19 -9.29
CA SER A 126 -18.94 -27.41 -8.28
C SER A 126 -20.35 -26.99 -8.69
N ASN A 127 -20.48 -26.12 -9.70
CA ASN A 127 -21.78 -25.67 -10.23
C ASN A 127 -22.23 -26.40 -11.51
N GLY A 128 -21.56 -27.49 -11.88
CA GLY A 128 -21.89 -28.33 -13.03
C GLY A 128 -21.39 -27.81 -14.39
N LYS A 129 -20.93 -26.55 -14.49
CA LYS A 129 -20.26 -26.04 -15.70
C LYS A 129 -18.77 -26.37 -15.69
N SER A 130 -18.16 -26.49 -16.86
CA SER A 130 -16.70 -26.65 -16.96
C SER A 130 -15.95 -25.41 -16.48
N TYR A 131 -14.71 -25.56 -16.01
CA TYR A 131 -13.85 -24.42 -15.70
C TYR A 131 -13.61 -23.52 -16.91
N SER A 132 -13.50 -24.09 -18.10
CA SER A 132 -13.41 -23.34 -19.36
C SER A 132 -14.62 -22.43 -19.57
N ASP A 133 -15.84 -22.94 -19.36
CA ASP A 133 -17.06 -22.12 -19.53
C ASP A 133 -17.14 -21.00 -18.49
N ARG A 134 -16.79 -21.31 -17.24
CA ARG A 134 -16.76 -20.32 -16.15
C ARG A 134 -15.73 -19.23 -16.41
N LEU A 135 -14.51 -19.58 -16.83
CA LEU A 135 -13.46 -18.62 -17.18
C LEU A 135 -13.91 -17.74 -18.35
N ASN A 136 -14.47 -18.32 -19.41
CA ASN A 136 -14.97 -17.56 -20.57
C ASN A 136 -16.13 -16.61 -20.20
N ALA A 137 -16.97 -17.01 -19.25
CA ALA A 137 -18.08 -16.21 -18.76
C ALA A 137 -17.68 -15.15 -17.73
N ALA A 138 -16.51 -15.25 -17.09
CA ALA A 138 -16.07 -14.32 -16.06
C ALA A 138 -16.00 -12.88 -16.59
N ARG A 139 -16.52 -11.95 -15.79
CA ARG A 139 -16.54 -10.51 -16.06
C ARG A 139 -15.84 -9.72 -14.98
N SER A 140 -15.67 -10.24 -13.77
CA SER A 140 -15.03 -9.52 -12.68
C SER A 140 -13.90 -10.32 -12.00
N GLU A 141 -13.02 -9.60 -11.28
CA GLU A 141 -11.95 -10.23 -10.52
C GLU A 141 -12.48 -11.12 -9.40
N LYS A 142 -13.60 -10.75 -8.77
CA LYS A 142 -14.24 -11.57 -7.75
C LYS A 142 -14.71 -12.90 -8.33
N GLU A 143 -15.35 -12.89 -9.48
CA GLU A 143 -15.77 -14.11 -10.18
C GLU A 143 -14.56 -14.98 -10.54
N LEU A 144 -13.50 -14.36 -11.07
CA LEU A 144 -12.26 -15.06 -11.39
C LEU A 144 -11.64 -15.69 -10.14
N SER A 145 -11.54 -14.93 -9.04
CA SER A 145 -11.01 -15.42 -7.77
C SER A 145 -11.83 -16.60 -7.24
N ALA A 146 -13.16 -16.54 -7.31
CA ALA A 146 -14.05 -17.62 -6.91
C ALA A 146 -13.92 -18.88 -7.78
N ILE A 147 -13.61 -18.73 -9.08
CA ILE A 147 -13.32 -19.86 -9.97
C ILE A 147 -12.04 -20.59 -9.53
N PHE A 148 -10.98 -19.84 -9.24
CA PHE A 148 -9.72 -20.43 -8.77
C PHE A 148 -9.84 -21.03 -7.36
N ASP A 149 -10.55 -20.37 -6.44
CA ASP A 149 -10.78 -20.90 -5.08
C ASP A 149 -11.57 -22.21 -5.10
N ASP A 150 -12.54 -22.32 -6.02
CA ASP A 150 -13.30 -23.54 -6.25
C ASP A 150 -12.40 -24.66 -6.81
N PHE A 151 -11.59 -24.36 -7.82
CA PHE A 151 -10.64 -25.33 -8.40
C PHE A 151 -9.62 -25.84 -7.38
N ILE A 152 -9.02 -24.92 -6.62
CA ILE A 152 -8.08 -25.24 -5.54
C ILE A 152 -8.77 -26.07 -4.44
N GLY A 153 -10.05 -25.78 -4.16
CA GLY A 153 -10.84 -26.48 -3.15
C GLY A 153 -11.25 -27.91 -3.52
N MET A 154 -11.11 -28.33 -4.79
CA MET A 154 -11.42 -29.70 -5.21
C MET A 154 -10.43 -30.73 -4.68
N VAL A 155 -9.19 -30.31 -4.45
CA VAL A 155 -8.14 -31.20 -3.95
C VAL A 155 -8.22 -31.23 -2.42
N PRO A 156 -8.18 -32.41 -1.77
CA PRO A 156 -8.08 -32.49 -0.31
C PRO A 156 -6.93 -31.64 0.22
N MET A 157 -7.18 -30.82 1.24
CA MET A 157 -6.25 -29.81 1.76
C MET A 157 -5.78 -28.76 0.74
N GLY A 158 -6.40 -28.67 -0.43
CA GLY A 158 -5.94 -27.83 -1.53
C GLY A 158 -5.95 -26.35 -1.19
N ARG A 159 -6.90 -25.85 -0.38
CA ARG A 159 -6.88 -24.46 0.09
C ARG A 159 -5.65 -24.16 0.97
N THR A 160 -5.25 -25.10 1.82
CA THR A 160 -4.09 -24.95 2.72
C THR A 160 -2.78 -25.04 1.94
N LEU A 161 -2.68 -25.99 1.01
CA LEU A 161 -1.45 -26.26 0.27
C LEU A 161 -1.27 -25.35 -0.95
N PHE A 162 -2.38 -24.96 -1.57
CA PHE A 162 -2.39 -24.30 -2.88
C PHE A 162 -3.19 -22.99 -2.92
N GLY A 163 -3.69 -22.47 -1.79
CA GLY A 163 -4.45 -21.20 -1.76
C GLY A 163 -3.67 -20.00 -2.33
N GLY A 164 -2.34 -19.99 -2.17
CA GLY A 164 -1.46 -18.97 -2.74
C GLY A 164 -1.31 -19.00 -4.27
N PHE A 165 -1.85 -20.02 -4.96
CA PHE A 165 -1.81 -20.10 -6.42
C PHE A 165 -3.00 -19.41 -7.11
N ASN A 166 -3.95 -18.85 -6.35
CA ASN A 166 -4.98 -17.99 -6.93
C ASN A 166 -4.30 -16.76 -7.57
N PRO A 167 -4.44 -16.54 -8.89
CA PRO A 167 -3.72 -15.46 -9.58
C PRO A 167 -4.29 -14.07 -9.29
N VAL A 168 -5.45 -13.99 -8.61
CA VAL A 168 -6.04 -12.73 -8.18
C VAL A 168 -5.47 -12.38 -6.80
N HIS A 169 -4.51 -11.47 -6.78
CA HIS A 169 -3.78 -11.07 -5.57
C HIS A 169 -4.28 -9.76 -4.97
N THR A 170 -5.11 -9.00 -5.69
CA THR A 170 -5.74 -7.76 -5.22
C THR A 170 -7.25 -7.83 -5.42
N GLY A 171 -8.01 -7.03 -4.67
CA GLY A 171 -9.45 -7.00 -4.85
C GLY A 171 -10.17 -5.84 -4.17
N GLY A 172 -11.46 -5.78 -4.44
CA GLY A 172 -12.37 -4.81 -3.86
C GLY A 172 -12.21 -3.39 -4.41
N PRO A 173 -12.94 -2.43 -3.83
CA PRO A 173 -13.04 -1.06 -4.35
C PRO A 173 -11.76 -0.22 -4.25
N MET A 174 -10.79 -0.65 -3.46
CA MET A 174 -9.47 -0.03 -3.33
C MET A 174 -8.33 -0.94 -3.86
N GLN A 175 -8.63 -2.07 -4.49
CA GLN A 175 -7.62 -2.98 -5.09
C GLN A 175 -6.48 -3.36 -4.12
N VAL A 176 -6.83 -3.64 -2.87
CA VAL A 176 -5.84 -3.98 -1.82
C VAL A 176 -5.36 -5.43 -1.98
N SER A 177 -4.09 -5.67 -1.66
CA SER A 177 -3.51 -7.02 -1.65
C SER A 177 -4.22 -7.95 -0.66
N ILE A 178 -4.50 -9.18 -1.09
CA ILE A 178 -5.08 -10.23 -0.24
C ILE A 178 -4.09 -10.62 0.86
N ASP A 179 -2.81 -10.76 0.53
CA ASP A 179 -1.78 -11.13 1.51
C ASP A 179 -1.66 -10.05 2.60
N PHE A 180 -1.76 -8.77 2.20
CA PHE A 180 -1.80 -7.65 3.15
C PHE A 180 -3.04 -7.74 4.04
N ALA A 181 -4.22 -7.95 3.46
CA ALA A 181 -5.46 -8.04 4.21
C ALA A 181 -5.44 -9.20 5.21
N GLU A 182 -4.92 -10.36 4.83
CA GLU A 182 -4.76 -11.53 5.70
C GLU A 182 -3.82 -11.23 6.88
N GLN A 183 -2.70 -10.53 6.64
CA GLN A 183 -1.79 -10.11 7.70
C GLN A 183 -2.42 -9.07 8.65
N GLN A 184 -3.31 -8.21 8.14
CA GLN A 184 -3.99 -7.15 8.91
C GLN A 184 -5.34 -7.58 9.48
N ALA A 185 -5.74 -8.85 9.30
CA ALA A 185 -7.07 -9.35 9.67
C ALA A 185 -7.32 -9.42 11.18
N ARG A 186 -6.26 -9.46 12.00
CA ARG A 186 -6.35 -9.67 13.45
C ARG A 186 -7.33 -8.70 14.15
N ASN A 187 -7.38 -7.46 13.70
CA ASN A 187 -8.21 -6.40 14.28
C ASN A 187 -9.48 -6.11 13.46
N TYR A 188 -9.81 -6.96 12.47
CA TYR A 188 -11.01 -6.76 11.65
C TYR A 188 -12.27 -6.87 12.53
N PRO A 189 -13.12 -5.83 12.58
CA PRO A 189 -14.16 -5.73 13.61
C PRO A 189 -15.45 -6.51 13.26
N TYR A 190 -15.52 -7.13 12.09
CA TYR A 190 -16.72 -7.79 11.59
C TYR A 190 -16.55 -9.31 11.55
N PRO A 191 -17.64 -10.09 11.75
CA PRO A 191 -17.63 -11.51 11.50
C PRO A 191 -17.23 -11.82 10.05
N VAL A 192 -16.27 -12.72 9.87
CA VAL A 192 -15.81 -13.18 8.56
C VAL A 192 -16.70 -14.34 8.12
N GLY A 193 -17.42 -14.17 7.02
CA GLY A 193 -18.37 -15.19 6.54
C GLY A 193 -17.67 -16.44 5.98
N SER A 194 -16.58 -16.27 5.24
CA SER A 194 -15.84 -17.37 4.63
C SER A 194 -14.33 -17.22 4.82
N THR A 195 -13.71 -16.25 4.16
CA THR A 195 -12.28 -15.95 4.27
C THR A 195 -12.04 -14.45 4.15
N ILE A 196 -10.88 -13.99 4.62
CA ILE A 196 -10.48 -12.58 4.47
C ILE A 196 -10.41 -12.19 2.99
N ARG A 197 -9.94 -13.09 2.11
CA ARG A 197 -10.02 -12.93 0.66
C ARG A 197 -11.41 -12.53 0.18
N HIS A 198 -12.46 -13.22 0.63
CA HIS A 198 -13.82 -12.88 0.25
C HIS A 198 -14.28 -11.55 0.86
N GLU A 199 -13.88 -11.24 2.10
CA GLU A 199 -14.19 -9.95 2.73
C GLU A 199 -13.57 -8.78 1.96
N VAL A 200 -12.35 -8.93 1.40
CA VAL A 200 -11.72 -7.89 0.55
C VAL A 200 -12.60 -7.54 -0.65
N PHE A 201 -13.30 -8.49 -1.26
CA PHE A 201 -14.24 -8.25 -2.37
C PHE A 201 -15.60 -7.67 -1.94
N SER A 202 -15.82 -7.42 -0.66
CA SER A 202 -16.98 -6.66 -0.18
C SER A 202 -16.67 -5.17 -0.10
N ARG A 203 -17.68 -4.29 -0.11
CA ARG A 203 -17.46 -2.85 0.09
C ARG A 203 -16.81 -2.57 1.43
N ARG A 204 -17.41 -3.07 2.52
CA ARG A 204 -16.92 -2.87 3.89
C ARG A 204 -15.48 -3.36 4.07
N GLY A 205 -15.16 -4.57 3.59
CA GLY A 205 -13.86 -5.18 3.81
C GLY A 205 -12.79 -4.56 2.94
N GLY A 206 -13.09 -4.33 1.66
CA GLY A 206 -12.16 -3.64 0.77
C GLY A 206 -11.89 -2.18 1.17
N MET A 207 -12.90 -1.47 1.72
CA MET A 207 -12.68 -0.16 2.33
C MET A 207 -11.84 -0.26 3.61
N TYR A 208 -12.13 -1.20 4.51
CA TYR A 208 -11.37 -1.40 5.74
C TYR A 208 -9.88 -1.63 5.46
N PHE A 209 -9.56 -2.65 4.67
CA PHE A 209 -8.17 -3.03 4.36
C PHE A 209 -7.49 -2.01 3.44
N GLY A 210 -8.22 -1.40 2.49
CA GLY A 210 -7.66 -0.34 1.64
C GLY A 210 -7.33 0.93 2.43
N ILE A 211 -8.17 1.33 3.38
CA ILE A 211 -7.90 2.46 4.27
C ILE A 211 -6.72 2.15 5.20
N ALA A 212 -6.64 0.92 5.70
CA ALA A 212 -5.47 0.44 6.46
C ALA A 212 -4.19 0.57 5.63
N HIS A 213 -4.22 0.13 4.37
CA HIS A 213 -3.07 0.20 3.47
C HIS A 213 -2.66 1.65 3.14
N LEU A 214 -3.62 2.56 3.02
CA LEU A 214 -3.33 3.96 2.68
C LEU A 214 -2.85 4.79 3.90
N LEU A 215 -3.49 4.61 5.05
CA LEU A 215 -3.39 5.51 6.21
C LEU A 215 -2.91 4.81 7.49
N GLY A 216 -2.93 3.48 7.54
CA GLY A 216 -2.63 2.67 8.74
C GLY A 216 -1.15 2.53 9.08
N TYR A 217 -0.28 3.33 8.46
CA TYR A 217 1.14 3.38 8.77
C TYR A 217 1.60 4.85 8.94
N PRO A 218 2.47 5.15 9.93
CA PRO A 218 2.97 6.49 10.14
C PRO A 218 3.96 6.89 9.04
N VAL A 219 3.97 8.17 8.66
CA VAL A 219 4.93 8.71 7.67
C VAL A 219 5.31 10.14 8.01
N SER A 220 6.49 10.56 7.56
CA SER A 220 6.99 11.93 7.66
C SER A 220 6.74 12.75 6.38
N TYR A 221 5.87 12.29 5.49
CA TYR A 221 5.62 12.93 4.20
C TYR A 221 4.90 14.27 4.33
N LYS A 222 5.48 15.30 3.72
CA LYS A 222 4.87 16.64 3.62
C LYS A 222 3.67 16.71 2.67
N GLN A 223 3.58 15.78 1.71
CA GLN A 223 2.55 15.76 0.68
C GLN A 223 1.90 14.37 0.62
N PRO A 224 0.55 14.28 0.55
CA PRO A 224 -0.17 13.01 0.36
C PRO A 224 0.24 12.26 -0.90
N LEU A 225 0.77 12.96 -1.91
CA LEU A 225 1.31 12.39 -3.16
C LEU A 225 2.20 11.16 -2.92
N TYR A 226 3.05 11.18 -1.90
CA TYR A 226 3.95 10.07 -1.59
C TYR A 226 3.21 8.88 -0.94
N ARG A 227 2.14 9.11 -0.16
CA ARG A 227 1.26 8.02 0.26
C ARG A 227 0.53 7.38 -0.92
N PHE A 228 0.15 8.17 -1.93
CA PHE A 228 -0.49 7.63 -3.14
C PHE A 228 0.49 6.77 -3.95
N ALA A 229 1.77 7.14 -4.00
CA ALA A 229 2.81 6.32 -4.58
C ALA A 229 3.02 5.02 -3.77
N ASP A 230 3.16 5.12 -2.46
CA ASP A 230 3.32 3.98 -1.55
C ASP A 230 2.11 3.02 -1.58
N PHE A 231 0.89 3.53 -1.77
CA PHE A 231 -0.29 2.69 -1.91
C PHE A 231 -0.12 1.68 -3.05
N ASN A 232 0.48 2.12 -4.15
CA ASN A 232 0.75 1.29 -5.32
C ASN A 232 2.07 0.50 -5.25
N ALA A 233 3.11 1.07 -4.64
CA ALA A 233 4.47 0.51 -4.61
C ALA A 233 4.82 -0.26 -3.32
N GLY A 234 3.97 -0.21 -2.30
CA GLY A 234 4.23 -0.73 -0.97
C GLY A 234 4.60 0.37 0.04
N TRP A 235 4.38 0.08 1.32
CA TRP A 235 4.66 1.01 2.40
C TRP A 235 6.11 1.49 2.39
N TYR A 236 6.28 2.79 2.53
CA TYR A 236 7.54 3.51 2.56
C TYR A 236 8.37 3.50 1.27
N ALA A 237 7.82 3.01 0.15
CA ALA A 237 8.52 2.97 -1.13
C ALA A 237 9.07 4.35 -1.55
N SER A 238 8.32 5.43 -1.34
CA SER A 238 8.74 6.79 -1.70
C SER A 238 9.92 7.31 -0.88
N ARG A 239 9.93 7.02 0.44
CA ARG A 239 11.07 7.32 1.32
C ARG A 239 12.28 6.47 0.91
N ASN A 240 12.08 5.18 0.68
CA ASN A 240 13.17 4.27 0.34
C ASN A 240 13.78 4.61 -1.02
N ALA A 241 12.96 5.03 -2.00
CA ALA A 241 13.43 5.57 -3.27
C ALA A 241 14.27 6.84 -3.09
N ALA A 242 13.93 7.69 -2.12
CA ALA A 242 14.73 8.88 -1.80
C ALA A 242 16.08 8.50 -1.17
N PHE A 243 16.08 7.50 -0.28
CA PHE A 243 17.30 6.93 0.28
C PHE A 243 18.17 6.31 -0.82
N GLN A 244 17.62 5.53 -1.76
CA GLN A 244 18.37 5.00 -2.91
C GLN A 244 19.00 6.12 -3.74
N ASN A 245 18.27 7.22 -3.99
CA ASN A 245 18.85 8.37 -4.67
C ASN A 245 20.03 8.98 -3.89
N ALA A 246 19.91 9.11 -2.56
CA ALA A 246 21.02 9.57 -1.72
C ALA A 246 22.22 8.61 -1.78
N VAL A 247 21.98 7.29 -1.73
CA VAL A 247 23.04 6.28 -1.91
C VAL A 247 23.74 6.46 -3.26
N SER A 248 22.99 6.66 -4.35
CA SER A 248 23.58 6.91 -5.67
C SER A 248 24.43 8.18 -5.70
N ARG A 249 24.01 9.26 -5.03
CA ARG A 249 24.80 10.50 -4.94
C ARG A 249 26.06 10.32 -4.10
N ALA A 250 25.96 9.63 -2.97
CA ALA A 250 27.09 9.42 -2.08
C ALA A 250 28.14 8.45 -2.66
N SER A 251 27.71 7.42 -3.39
CA SER A 251 28.56 6.34 -3.90
C SER A 251 29.01 6.49 -5.35
N GLY A 252 28.27 7.26 -6.16
CA GLY A 252 28.43 7.30 -7.62
C GLY A 252 27.86 6.08 -8.35
N ILE A 253 27.22 5.13 -7.63
CA ILE A 253 26.64 3.91 -8.21
C ILE A 253 25.17 4.19 -8.58
N PRO A 254 24.77 4.06 -9.86
CA PRO A 254 23.39 4.27 -10.26
C PRO A 254 22.49 3.17 -9.70
N LEU A 255 21.38 3.56 -9.05
CA LEU A 255 20.35 2.65 -8.54
C LEU A 255 19.02 2.89 -9.24
N ALA A 256 18.24 1.83 -9.40
CA ALA A 256 16.81 1.97 -9.64
C ALA A 256 16.16 2.56 -8.38
N LEU A 257 15.28 3.55 -8.55
CA LEU A 257 14.57 4.19 -7.45
C LEU A 257 13.23 3.47 -7.21
N ASP A 258 13.29 2.18 -6.94
CA ASP A 258 12.14 1.29 -6.79
C ASP A 258 11.70 1.11 -5.31
N GLY A 259 12.49 1.59 -4.35
CA GLY A 259 12.20 1.48 -2.93
C GLY A 259 12.69 0.18 -2.28
N ASP A 260 13.29 -0.73 -3.03
CA ASP A 260 13.82 -2.00 -2.51
C ASP A 260 15.22 -1.81 -1.92
N LEU A 261 15.29 -1.78 -0.58
CA LEU A 261 16.55 -1.61 0.15
C LEU A 261 17.35 -2.90 0.26
N VAL A 262 16.67 -4.04 0.31
CA VAL A 262 17.23 -5.38 0.41
C VAL A 262 16.52 -6.34 -0.53
N ARG A 263 17.15 -7.48 -0.79
CA ARG A 263 16.46 -8.61 -1.42
C ARG A 263 15.71 -9.40 -0.35
N TYR A 264 14.43 -9.10 -0.17
CA TYR A 264 13.57 -9.79 0.81
C TYR A 264 13.52 -11.30 0.56
N GLY A 265 13.49 -12.09 1.64
CA GLY A 265 13.51 -13.55 1.57
C GLY A 265 14.84 -14.14 1.08
N SER A 266 15.90 -13.34 0.99
CA SER A 266 17.24 -13.78 0.60
C SER A 266 18.29 -13.27 1.57
N ILE A 267 19.24 -14.15 1.91
CA ILE A 267 20.48 -13.78 2.63
C ILE A 267 21.48 -13.05 1.73
N MET A 268 21.29 -13.11 0.41
CA MET A 268 22.17 -12.46 -0.55
C MET A 268 21.81 -10.97 -0.67
N PRO A 269 22.82 -10.09 -0.75
CA PRO A 269 22.57 -8.66 -0.85
C PRO A 269 21.91 -8.28 -2.18
N GLY A 270 21.02 -7.29 -2.13
CA GLY A 270 20.46 -6.64 -3.31
C GLY A 270 21.41 -5.57 -3.88
N THR A 271 21.03 -4.94 -4.99
CA THR A 271 21.80 -3.87 -5.64
C THR A 271 21.95 -2.64 -4.74
N THR A 272 20.87 -2.20 -4.09
CA THR A 272 20.90 -1.11 -3.10
C THR A 272 21.87 -1.42 -1.97
N GLU A 273 21.76 -2.61 -1.37
CA GLU A 273 22.64 -3.03 -0.28
C GLU A 273 24.11 -3.08 -0.70
N LEU A 274 24.43 -3.58 -1.90
CA LEU A 274 25.81 -3.57 -2.41
C LEU A 274 26.36 -2.15 -2.56
N ALA A 275 25.55 -1.20 -3.04
CA ALA A 275 25.95 0.20 -3.16
C ALA A 275 26.18 0.85 -1.79
N VAL A 276 25.35 0.53 -0.79
CA VAL A 276 25.55 0.99 0.59
C VAL A 276 26.80 0.38 1.21
N ARG A 277 27.06 -0.92 0.99
CA ARG A 277 28.28 -1.60 1.47
C ARG A 277 29.55 -0.96 0.90
N ALA A 278 29.51 -0.44 -0.33
CA ALA A 278 30.64 0.31 -0.92
C ALA A 278 30.97 1.60 -0.13
N LEU A 279 30.00 2.17 0.60
CA LEU A 279 30.18 3.32 1.48
C LEU A 279 30.64 2.94 2.89
N GLY A 280 30.74 1.65 3.24
CA GLY A 280 30.92 1.17 4.62
C GLY A 280 32.07 1.82 5.39
N LYS A 281 33.22 2.08 4.73
CA LYS A 281 34.36 2.79 5.37
C LYS A 281 34.03 4.24 5.71
N ARG A 282 33.34 4.96 4.82
CA ARG A 282 32.93 6.37 5.03
C ARG A 282 31.78 6.47 6.05
N LEU A 283 30.94 5.43 6.09
CA LEU A 283 29.86 5.31 7.06
C LEU A 283 30.33 4.81 8.42
N ASP A 284 31.58 4.35 8.55
CA ASP A 284 32.10 3.65 9.74
C ASP A 284 31.15 2.53 10.21
N MET A 285 30.76 1.66 9.26
CA MET A 285 29.81 0.57 9.49
C MET A 285 30.25 -0.72 8.83
N ARG A 286 30.03 -1.84 9.54
CA ARG A 286 30.25 -3.19 9.00
C ARG A 286 29.02 -3.66 8.23
N ASN A 287 29.22 -4.55 7.26
CA ASN A 287 28.15 -5.09 6.43
C ASN A 287 26.95 -5.67 7.21
N PRO A 288 27.12 -6.41 8.33
CA PRO A 288 25.98 -6.88 9.11
C PRO A 288 25.15 -5.75 9.72
N THR A 289 25.79 -4.68 10.21
CA THR A 289 25.11 -3.49 10.74
C THR A 289 24.35 -2.74 9.64
N ILE A 290 24.94 -2.67 8.44
CA ILE A 290 24.27 -2.10 7.26
C ILE A 290 23.01 -2.91 6.94
N ARG A 291 23.12 -4.23 6.86
CA ARG A 291 21.99 -5.11 6.53
C ARG A 291 20.86 -4.96 7.55
N ASP A 292 21.17 -5.05 8.85
CA ASP A 292 20.20 -4.90 9.94
C ASP A 292 19.41 -3.59 9.84
N GLN A 293 20.07 -2.48 9.53
CA GLN A 293 19.40 -1.19 9.39
C GLN A 293 18.61 -1.07 8.08
N LEU A 294 19.09 -1.63 6.97
CA LEU A 294 18.32 -1.66 5.71
C LEU A 294 17.06 -2.53 5.81
N GLU A 295 17.08 -3.60 6.62
CA GLU A 295 15.90 -4.46 6.86
C GLU A 295 14.78 -3.73 7.59
N LYS A 296 15.06 -2.59 8.26
CA LYS A 296 14.05 -1.69 8.82
C LYS A 296 13.32 -0.87 7.77
N GLY A 297 13.67 -1.01 6.48
CA GLY A 297 13.09 -0.26 5.37
C GLY A 297 11.56 -0.37 5.20
N ASN A 298 10.89 -1.24 5.94
CA ASN A 298 9.42 -1.36 5.98
C ASN A 298 8.79 -0.76 7.25
N SER A 299 9.55 -0.06 8.09
CA SER A 299 9.06 0.62 9.30
C SER A 299 9.47 2.10 9.32
N LEU A 300 8.84 2.89 10.19
CA LEU A 300 9.20 4.30 10.39
C LEU A 300 10.61 4.44 10.99
N GLU A 301 11.00 3.49 11.84
CA GLU A 301 12.28 3.48 12.56
C GLU A 301 13.50 3.56 11.63
N PHE A 302 13.36 3.21 10.35
CA PHE A 302 14.43 3.37 9.38
C PHE A 302 14.95 4.82 9.32
N GLU A 303 14.07 5.82 9.44
CA GLU A 303 14.45 7.24 9.42
C GLU A 303 15.36 7.63 10.59
N ASP A 304 15.25 6.91 11.70
CA ASP A 304 16.04 7.14 12.92
C ASP A 304 17.35 6.33 12.94
N THR A 305 17.59 5.50 11.93
CA THR A 305 18.81 4.70 11.86
C THR A 305 20.01 5.57 11.56
N GLN A 306 21.15 5.23 12.18
CA GLN A 306 22.42 5.88 11.91
C GLN A 306 22.80 5.78 10.42
N LEU A 307 22.46 4.67 9.76
CA LEU A 307 22.68 4.45 8.33
C LEU A 307 21.92 5.47 7.49
N TYR A 308 20.63 5.64 7.76
CA TYR A 308 19.78 6.61 7.07
C TYR A 308 20.37 8.02 7.18
N GLN A 309 20.66 8.46 8.40
CA GLN A 309 21.19 9.79 8.67
C GLN A 309 22.55 10.01 7.99
N ARG A 310 23.51 9.10 8.17
CA ARG A 310 24.85 9.24 7.59
C ARG A 310 24.87 9.17 6.07
N VAL A 311 24.03 8.34 5.44
CA VAL A 311 23.94 8.29 3.97
C VAL A 311 23.45 9.63 3.42
N PHE A 312 22.42 10.22 4.03
CA PHE A 312 21.94 11.54 3.61
C PHE A 312 22.98 12.63 3.87
N GLU A 313 23.65 12.63 5.02
CA GLU A 313 24.75 13.58 5.31
C GLU A 313 25.86 13.50 4.23
N LEU A 314 26.33 12.29 3.91
CA LEU A 314 27.37 12.08 2.89
C LEU A 314 26.91 12.54 1.50
N ALA A 315 25.64 12.28 1.16
CA ALA A 315 25.07 12.65 -0.13
C ALA A 315 24.85 14.17 -0.26
N GLU A 316 24.37 14.82 0.80
CA GLU A 316 24.13 16.26 0.86
C GLU A 316 25.44 17.06 0.86
N GLN A 317 26.49 16.53 1.52
CA GLN A 317 27.85 17.08 1.42
C GLN A 317 28.40 17.01 0.00
N ALA A 318 28.16 15.90 -0.72
CA ALA A 318 28.61 15.73 -2.10
C ALA A 318 27.85 16.64 -3.09
N GLU A 319 26.55 16.87 -2.86
CA GLU A 319 25.69 17.66 -3.74
C GLU A 319 25.65 19.16 -3.37
N GLY A 320 26.15 19.55 -2.20
CA GLY A 320 26.15 20.93 -1.71
C GLY A 320 24.75 21.49 -1.37
N ARG A 321 23.75 20.62 -1.18
CA ARG A 321 22.36 20.99 -0.89
C ARG A 321 21.64 19.87 -0.16
N SER A 322 20.54 20.21 0.52
CA SER A 322 19.66 19.20 1.11
C SER A 322 18.93 18.39 0.03
N LEU A 323 18.81 17.08 0.26
CA LEU A 323 18.12 16.12 -0.59
C LEU A 323 16.70 15.84 -0.08
N PRO A 324 15.74 15.60 -0.98
CA PRO A 324 14.39 15.22 -0.57
C PRO A 324 14.41 13.91 0.21
N ARG A 325 13.56 13.81 1.24
CA ARG A 325 13.37 12.57 2.03
C ARG A 325 12.27 11.65 1.48
N ALA A 326 11.58 12.07 0.43
CA ALA A 326 10.64 11.27 -0.34
C ALA A 326 10.66 11.65 -1.82
N VAL A 327 10.66 10.67 -2.72
CA VAL A 327 10.59 10.87 -4.17
C VAL A 327 9.61 9.85 -4.76
N LEU A 328 9.03 10.14 -5.94
CA LEU A 328 8.17 9.18 -6.61
C LEU A 328 9.00 7.98 -7.10
N PRO A 329 8.64 6.73 -6.73
CA PRO A 329 9.35 5.55 -7.21
C PRO A 329 9.27 5.40 -8.74
N GLY A 330 10.37 4.96 -9.33
CA GLY A 330 10.55 4.73 -10.77
C GLY A 330 10.01 3.39 -11.27
N ILE A 331 8.99 2.83 -10.61
CA ILE A 331 8.47 1.49 -10.90
C ILE A 331 7.54 1.53 -12.12
N VAL A 332 7.74 0.60 -13.05
CA VAL A 332 6.83 0.35 -14.17
C VAL A 332 5.75 -0.65 -13.72
N LEU A 333 4.49 -0.28 -13.90
CA LEU A 333 3.36 -1.14 -13.52
C LEU A 333 3.22 -2.27 -14.53
N GLN A 334 3.07 -3.49 -14.01
CA GLN A 334 2.91 -4.71 -14.81
C GLN A 334 1.62 -5.42 -14.41
N SER A 335 0.77 -5.70 -15.40
CA SER A 335 -0.41 -6.53 -15.25
C SER A 335 -0.82 -7.04 -16.63
N PRO A 336 -1.40 -8.25 -16.75
CA PRO A 336 -1.98 -8.74 -18.01
C PRO A 336 -3.04 -7.79 -18.60
N LYS A 337 -3.60 -6.89 -17.78
CA LYS A 337 -4.61 -5.91 -18.17
C LYS A 337 -4.03 -4.60 -18.70
N ILE A 338 -2.72 -4.36 -18.52
CA ILE A 338 -2.06 -3.10 -18.85
C ILE A 338 -1.41 -3.22 -20.24
N THR A 339 -1.94 -2.46 -21.21
CA THR A 339 -1.44 -2.44 -22.60
C THR A 339 -0.47 -1.28 -22.88
N ARG A 340 -0.30 -0.35 -21.93
CA ARG A 340 0.57 0.83 -22.05
C ARG A 340 1.54 0.92 -20.89
N LYS A 341 2.71 1.53 -21.08
CA LYS A 341 3.71 1.70 -20.02
C LYS A 341 3.21 2.70 -18.96
N LEU A 342 2.66 2.20 -17.86
CA LEU A 342 2.26 2.99 -16.69
C LEU A 342 3.33 2.91 -15.61
N THR A 343 3.37 3.90 -14.73
CA THR A 343 4.33 3.97 -13.61
C THR A 343 3.64 4.32 -12.30
N THR A 344 4.28 4.03 -11.17
CA THR A 344 3.81 4.49 -9.85
C THR A 344 3.66 6.01 -9.81
N ALA A 345 4.58 6.75 -10.43
CA ALA A 345 4.46 8.20 -10.56
C ALA A 345 3.21 8.65 -11.34
N TRP A 346 2.83 7.93 -12.40
CA TRP A 346 1.58 8.18 -13.11
C TRP A 346 0.38 7.95 -12.20
N PHE A 347 0.34 6.81 -11.49
CA PHE A 347 -0.74 6.48 -10.57
C PHE A 347 -0.90 7.56 -9.49
N ALA A 348 0.19 7.90 -8.79
CA ALA A 348 0.19 8.86 -7.71
C ALA A 348 -0.30 10.25 -8.15
N LYS A 349 0.12 10.72 -9.34
CA LYS A 349 -0.36 11.99 -9.91
C LYS A 349 -1.84 11.95 -10.27
N ARG A 350 -2.36 10.85 -10.81
CA ARG A 350 -3.80 10.70 -11.11
C ARG A 350 -4.65 10.70 -9.84
N VAL A 351 -4.17 10.07 -8.77
CA VAL A 351 -4.81 10.14 -7.45
C VAL A 351 -4.72 11.56 -6.91
N ASP A 352 -3.57 12.23 -6.99
CA ASP A 352 -3.42 13.60 -6.51
C ASP A 352 -4.37 14.57 -7.23
N GLU A 353 -4.55 14.47 -8.54
CA GLU A 353 -5.56 15.25 -9.26
C GLU A 353 -6.98 15.06 -8.70
N ARG A 354 -7.36 13.82 -8.33
CA ARG A 354 -8.66 13.52 -7.70
C ARG A 354 -8.74 14.07 -6.28
N TYR A 355 -7.65 13.95 -5.53
CA TYR A 355 -7.51 14.49 -4.18
C TYR A 355 -7.67 16.01 -4.20
N GLN A 356 -6.97 16.74 -5.07
CA GLN A 356 -7.11 18.19 -5.20
C GLN A 356 -8.54 18.60 -5.56
N ARG A 357 -9.22 17.86 -6.46
CA ARG A 357 -10.64 18.11 -6.76
C ARG A 357 -11.54 17.88 -5.54
N CYS A 358 -11.23 16.88 -4.71
CA CYS A 358 -11.95 16.65 -3.46
C CYS A 358 -11.72 17.78 -2.46
N MET A 359 -10.46 18.20 -2.24
CA MET A 359 -10.12 19.32 -1.37
C MET A 359 -10.79 20.63 -1.82
N ALA A 360 -10.85 20.87 -3.13
CA ALA A 360 -11.55 22.02 -3.70
C ALA A 360 -13.07 21.99 -3.48
N ARG A 361 -13.68 20.79 -3.39
CA ARG A 361 -15.08 20.67 -2.93
C ARG A 361 -15.19 20.95 -1.44
N ALA A 362 -14.21 20.53 -0.65
CA ALA A 362 -14.24 20.67 0.79
C ALA A 362 -14.24 22.13 1.28
N GLY A 363 -13.46 22.99 0.60
CA GLY A 363 -13.36 24.43 0.89
C GLY A 363 -14.50 25.29 0.33
N LYS A 364 -15.48 24.68 -0.34
CA LYS A 364 -16.78 25.27 -0.64
C LYS A 364 -17.77 24.86 0.42
#